data_AF-A0A4Y9JTY0-F1
#
_entry.id   AF-A0A4Y9JTY0-F1
#
_cell.length_a   1.000
_cell.length_b   1.000
_cell.length_c   1.000
_cell.angle_alpha   90.00
_cell.angle_beta   90.00
_cell.angle_gamma   90.00
#
_symmetry.space_group_name_H-M   'P 1'
#
loop_
_entity.id
_entity.type
_entity.pdbx_description
1 polymer ?
#
loop_
_entity_poly.entity_id
_entity_poly.type
_entity_poly.pdbx_seq_one_letter_code
_entity_poly.pdbx_strand_id
1 'polypeptide(L)'
;MFYRNILSILDNNKFIMFDNIINYKGAFEEPSLVLRHDQVNSLNMSVKDINATLFNLALFHLRNIKLIAKNKLSEKEFNDLFICLTITDDISEDYFITPNFYVSNIKNMTFLQKLEQCKNKIINNIFIELDVFKSISILESTWFDNNCNRKLSRYYIVSDEMIRKIRPNFLE
;
A
#
# COMPACT_ATOMS: atom_id res chain seq x y z
N MET A 1 2.06 -17.78 -19.75
CA MET A 1 3.36 -17.11 -19.49
C MET A 1 3.15 -15.84 -18.67
N PHE A 2 2.26 -14.95 -19.11
CA PHE A 2 1.86 -13.72 -18.40
C PHE A 2 1.61 -13.87 -16.88
N TYR A 3 0.71 -14.78 -16.46
CA TYR A 3 0.44 -15.01 -15.03
C TYR A 3 1.65 -15.48 -14.22
N ARG A 4 2.58 -16.22 -14.83
CA ARG A 4 3.81 -16.64 -14.14
C ARG A 4 4.73 -15.44 -13.90
N ASN A 5 4.82 -14.52 -14.86
CA ASN A 5 5.59 -13.28 -14.69
C ASN A 5 4.98 -12.42 -13.58
N ILE A 6 3.66 -12.29 -13.55
CA ILE A 6 2.94 -11.59 -12.48
C ILE A 6 3.21 -12.20 -11.10
N LEU A 7 3.08 -13.52 -10.95
CA LEU A 7 3.31 -14.18 -9.67
C LEU A 7 4.79 -14.10 -9.25
N SER A 8 5.71 -14.13 -10.21
CA SER A 8 7.14 -13.98 -9.93
C SER A 8 7.49 -12.63 -9.30
N ILE A 9 6.67 -11.58 -9.48
CA ILE A 9 6.87 -10.29 -8.81
C ILE A 9 6.78 -10.47 -7.29
N LEU A 10 5.80 -11.25 -6.82
CA LEU A 10 5.62 -11.55 -5.39
C LEU A 10 6.72 -12.49 -4.87
N ASP A 11 6.98 -13.58 -5.59
CA ASP A 11 7.91 -14.63 -5.16
C ASP A 11 9.36 -14.15 -5.07
N ASN A 12 9.75 -13.19 -5.92
CA ASN A 12 11.10 -12.64 -5.92
C ASN A 12 11.37 -11.66 -4.77
N ASN A 13 10.35 -11.28 -4.01
CA ASN A 13 10.46 -10.29 -2.96
C ASN A 13 10.26 -10.90 -1.57
N LYS A 14 11.38 -11.27 -0.96
CA LYS A 14 11.38 -11.92 0.36
C LYS A 14 10.81 -11.04 1.46
N PHE A 15 10.90 -9.71 1.35
CA PHE A 15 10.41 -8.80 2.40
C PHE A 15 8.89 -8.82 2.51
N ILE A 16 8.20 -9.01 1.40
CA ILE A 16 6.74 -9.07 1.39
C ILE A 16 6.20 -10.48 1.64
N MET A 17 7.04 -11.48 1.95
CA MET A 17 6.54 -12.81 2.31
C MET A 17 5.62 -12.72 3.55
N PHE A 18 4.54 -13.49 3.54
CA PHE A 18 3.50 -13.43 4.57
C PHE A 18 4.05 -13.53 5.99
N ASP A 19 4.93 -14.50 6.25
CA ASP A 19 5.50 -14.72 7.58
C ASP A 19 6.40 -13.58 8.04
N ASN A 20 7.08 -12.89 7.12
CA ASN A 20 7.93 -11.75 7.46
C ASN A 20 7.09 -10.54 7.85
N ILE A 21 6.03 -10.26 7.08
CA ILE A 21 5.10 -9.16 7.37
C ILE A 21 4.34 -9.40 8.68
N ILE A 22 3.82 -10.61 8.89
CA ILE A 22 2.98 -10.93 10.06
C ILE A 22 3.79 -10.88 11.36
N ASN A 23 5.05 -11.34 11.32
CA ASN A 23 5.92 -11.37 12.49
C ASN A 23 6.78 -10.11 12.64
N TYR A 24 6.50 -9.06 11.87
CA TYR A 24 7.27 -7.82 11.93
C TYR A 24 7.05 -7.14 13.29
N LYS A 25 8.12 -7.07 14.10
CA LYS A 25 8.15 -6.42 15.43
C LYS A 25 8.92 -5.09 15.45
N GLY A 26 9.41 -4.64 14.30
CA GLY A 26 10.19 -3.41 14.20
C GLY A 26 9.31 -2.15 14.28
N ALA A 27 9.97 -0.99 14.32
CA ALA A 27 9.29 0.30 14.44
C ALA A 27 8.45 0.63 13.19
N PHE A 28 8.92 0.22 12.00
CA PHE A 28 8.28 0.46 10.72
C PHE A 28 9.13 -0.13 9.58
N GLU A 29 8.49 -0.85 8.65
CA GLU A 29 9.07 -1.26 7.37
C GLU A 29 8.10 -0.91 6.22
N GLU A 30 8.65 -0.53 5.07
CA GLU A 30 7.91 -0.07 3.89
C GLU A 30 8.33 -0.84 2.62
N PRO A 31 8.35 -2.19 2.62
CA PRO A 31 8.84 -2.94 1.47
C PRO A 31 7.97 -2.67 0.23
N SER A 32 8.63 -2.27 -0.85
CA SER A 32 8.03 -2.11 -2.17
C SER A 32 7.55 -3.44 -2.71
N LEU A 33 6.41 -3.48 -3.41
CA LEU A 33 5.94 -4.68 -4.11
C LEU A 33 6.97 -5.15 -5.15
N VAL A 34 7.46 -4.20 -5.93
CA VAL A 34 8.47 -4.38 -6.97
C VAL A 34 9.78 -3.76 -6.48
N LEU A 35 10.88 -4.51 -6.58
CA LEU A 35 12.19 -4.03 -6.14
C LEU A 35 12.95 -3.30 -7.26
N ARG A 36 12.64 -3.61 -8.52
CA ARG A 36 13.33 -3.06 -9.70
C ARG A 36 12.40 -2.94 -10.90
N HIS A 37 12.59 -1.89 -11.70
CA HIS A 37 11.70 -1.58 -12.82
C HIS A 37 11.78 -2.64 -13.95
N ASP A 38 12.92 -3.32 -14.09
CA ASP A 38 13.09 -4.41 -15.06
C ASP A 38 12.16 -5.61 -14.79
N GLN A 39 11.69 -5.79 -13.55
CA GLN A 39 10.72 -6.83 -13.18
C GLN A 39 9.37 -6.61 -13.87
N VAL A 40 8.98 -5.36 -14.14
CA VAL A 40 7.70 -5.01 -14.78
C VAL A 40 7.81 -4.81 -16.30
N ASN A 41 9.02 -4.56 -16.81
CA ASN A 41 9.26 -4.42 -18.26
C ASN A 41 8.83 -5.66 -19.06
N SER A 42 8.80 -6.84 -18.43
CA SER A 42 8.37 -8.09 -19.05
C SER A 42 6.85 -8.21 -19.29
N LEU A 43 6.05 -7.28 -18.76
CA LEU A 43 4.58 -7.34 -18.85
C LEU A 43 4.04 -6.85 -20.19
N ASN A 44 4.81 -6.02 -20.93
CA ASN A 44 4.42 -5.45 -22.24
C ASN A 44 3.01 -4.83 -22.24
N MET A 45 2.77 -3.92 -21.30
CA MET A 45 1.49 -3.25 -21.05
C MET A 45 1.66 -1.73 -21.05
N SER A 46 0.56 -0.99 -21.17
CA SER A 46 0.61 0.47 -20.98
C SER A 46 0.97 0.81 -19.53
N VAL A 47 1.54 2.00 -19.28
CA VAL A 47 1.86 2.46 -17.90
C VAL A 47 0.62 2.41 -17.00
N LYS A 48 -0.53 2.81 -17.55
CA LYS A 48 -1.82 2.76 -16.86
C LYS A 48 -2.17 1.32 -16.43
N ASP A 49 -2.10 0.38 -17.36
CA ASP A 49 -2.47 -1.02 -17.07
C ASP A 49 -1.44 -1.69 -16.14
N ILE A 50 -0.15 -1.31 -16.22
CA ILE A 50 0.88 -1.72 -15.27
C ILE A 50 0.51 -1.24 -13.87
N ASN A 51 0.18 0.04 -13.71
CA ASN A 51 -0.24 0.59 -12.42
C ASN A 51 -1.45 -0.15 -11.86
N ALA A 52 -2.51 -0.32 -12.65
CA ALA A 52 -3.69 -1.09 -12.22
C ALA A 52 -3.31 -2.53 -11.82
N THR A 53 -2.46 -3.20 -12.59
CA THR A 53 -1.99 -4.56 -12.29
C THR A 53 -1.22 -4.63 -10.97
N LEU A 54 -0.27 -3.71 -10.76
CA LEU A 54 0.53 -3.68 -9.52
C LEU A 54 -0.34 -3.40 -8.30
N PHE A 55 -1.27 -2.45 -8.38
CA PHE A 55 -2.19 -2.18 -7.28
C PHE A 55 -3.14 -3.36 -7.01
N ASN A 56 -3.62 -4.04 -8.05
CA ASN A 56 -4.43 -5.23 -7.88
C ASN A 56 -3.65 -6.35 -7.16
N LEU A 57 -2.39 -6.57 -7.55
CA LEU A 57 -1.51 -7.53 -6.88
C LEU A 57 -1.23 -7.14 -5.43
N ALA A 58 -0.93 -5.88 -5.18
CA ALA A 58 -0.70 -5.38 -3.83
C ALA A 58 -1.92 -5.56 -2.93
N LEU A 59 -3.12 -5.26 -3.44
CA LEU A 59 -4.38 -5.45 -2.73
C LEU A 59 -4.71 -6.92 -2.48
N PHE A 60 -4.51 -7.78 -3.49
CA PHE A 60 -4.65 -9.22 -3.34
C PHE A 60 -3.71 -9.74 -2.24
N HIS A 61 -2.45 -9.33 -2.28
CA HIS A 61 -1.45 -9.74 -1.30
C HIS A 61 -1.78 -9.24 0.11
N LEU A 62 -2.16 -7.97 0.25
CA LEU A 62 -2.61 -7.35 1.50
C LEU A 62 -3.79 -8.11 2.13
N ARG A 63 -4.78 -8.48 1.32
CA ARG A 63 -5.94 -9.27 1.78
C ARG A 63 -5.51 -10.65 2.29
N ASN A 64 -4.60 -11.32 1.59
CA ASN A 64 -4.07 -12.61 2.02
C ASN A 64 -3.23 -12.51 3.30
N ILE A 65 -2.40 -11.47 3.45
CA ILE A 65 -1.69 -11.18 4.70
C ILE A 65 -2.67 -11.09 5.86
N LYS A 66 -3.73 -10.29 5.73
CA LYS A 66 -4.74 -10.13 6.79
C LYS A 66 -5.44 -11.45 7.13
N LEU A 67 -5.79 -12.24 6.12
CA LEU A 67 -6.41 -13.57 6.32
C LEU A 67 -5.48 -14.53 7.06
N ILE A 68 -4.20 -14.59 6.69
CA ILE A 68 -3.21 -15.46 7.33
C ILE A 68 -2.91 -14.96 8.75
N ALA A 69 -2.76 -13.64 8.94
CA ALA A 69 -2.51 -13.03 10.24
C ALA A 69 -3.61 -13.39 11.24
N LYS A 70 -4.89 -13.34 10.81
CA LYS A 70 -6.04 -13.72 11.63
C LYS A 70 -5.97 -15.16 12.15
N ASN A 71 -5.35 -16.06 11.40
CA ASN A 71 -5.22 -17.47 11.76
C ASN A 71 -3.95 -17.78 12.56
N LYS A 72 -2.90 -16.96 12.45
CA LYS A 72 -1.60 -17.20 13.09
C LYS A 72 -1.38 -16.39 14.37
N LEU A 73 -1.94 -15.20 14.46
CA LEU A 73 -1.77 -14.29 15.60
C LEU A 73 -2.85 -14.53 16.66
N SER A 74 -2.54 -14.22 17.91
CA SER A 74 -3.58 -14.08 18.93
C SER A 74 -4.52 -12.92 18.57
N GLU A 75 -5.74 -12.94 19.12
CA GLU A 75 -6.71 -11.86 18.89
C GLU A 75 -6.15 -10.47 19.23
N LYS A 76 -5.39 -10.37 20.32
CA LYS A 76 -4.72 -9.12 20.72
C LYS A 76 -3.68 -8.68 19.69
N GLU A 77 -2.79 -9.57 19.26
CA GLU A 77 -1.76 -9.26 18.27
C GLU A 77 -2.37 -8.87 16.92
N PHE A 78 -3.42 -9.57 16.50
CA PHE A 78 -4.14 -9.25 15.27
C PHE A 78 -4.82 -7.87 15.35
N ASN A 79 -5.42 -7.52 16.48
CA ASN A 79 -6.04 -6.21 16.68
C ASN A 79 -5.04 -5.07 16.78
N ASP A 80 -3.83 -5.35 17.26
CA ASP A 80 -2.73 -4.40 17.34
C ASP A 80 -1.97 -4.25 16.01
N LEU A 81 -2.12 -5.20 15.07
CA LEU A 81 -1.49 -5.16 13.75
C LEU A 81 -2.11 -4.07 12.86
N PHE A 82 -1.27 -3.17 12.37
CA PHE A 82 -1.62 -2.23 11.32
C PHE A 82 -0.86 -2.56 10.03
N ILE A 83 -1.60 -2.65 8.93
CA ILE A 83 -1.02 -2.79 7.61
C ILE A 83 -1.83 -2.01 6.56
N CYS A 84 -1.15 -1.27 5.70
CA CYS A 84 -1.75 -0.54 4.58
C CYS A 84 -0.80 -0.52 3.37
N LEU A 85 -1.26 0.03 2.24
CA LEU A 85 -0.35 0.33 1.12
C LEU A 85 0.11 1.79 1.21
N THR A 86 1.33 2.06 0.76
CA THR A 86 1.84 3.43 0.60
C THR A 86 2.39 3.69 -0.79
N ILE A 87 2.38 4.96 -1.18
CA ILE A 87 3.02 5.48 -2.40
C ILE A 87 3.94 6.62 -1.97
N THR A 88 5.19 6.57 -2.43
CA THR A 88 6.25 7.54 -2.08
C THR A 88 6.80 8.32 -3.26
N ASP A 89 6.40 7.94 -4.47
CA ASP A 89 6.99 8.43 -5.71
C ASP A 89 6.22 9.62 -6.31
N ASP A 90 6.88 10.36 -7.19
CA ASP A 90 6.25 11.42 -7.96
C ASP A 90 5.15 10.84 -8.87
N ILE A 91 3.92 11.27 -8.63
CA ILE A 91 2.76 10.73 -9.35
C ILE A 91 2.56 11.49 -10.65
N SER A 92 2.84 10.81 -11.76
CA SER A 92 2.59 11.28 -13.12
C SER A 92 1.89 10.20 -13.94
N GLU A 93 1.22 10.60 -15.02
CA GLU A 93 0.61 9.68 -15.98
C GLU A 93 1.67 8.88 -16.76
N ASP A 94 2.88 9.42 -16.88
CA ASP A 94 3.98 8.83 -17.65
C ASP A 94 4.83 7.83 -16.85
N TYR A 95 4.67 7.77 -15.53
CA TYR A 95 5.48 6.94 -14.65
C TYR A 95 4.66 5.79 -14.05
N PHE A 96 5.30 4.62 -13.96
CA PHE A 96 4.75 3.53 -13.18
C PHE A 96 4.88 3.88 -11.69
N ILE A 97 3.92 3.43 -10.89
CA ILE A 97 3.80 3.71 -9.47
C ILE A 97 4.05 2.41 -8.72
N THR A 98 4.99 2.42 -7.78
CA THR A 98 5.29 1.24 -6.96
C THR A 98 4.46 1.27 -5.69
N PRO A 99 3.49 0.36 -5.50
CA PRO A 99 2.84 0.22 -4.20
C PRO A 99 3.81 -0.43 -3.21
N ASN A 100 3.93 0.18 -2.03
CA ASN A 100 4.69 -0.34 -0.91
C ASN A 100 3.75 -0.87 0.17
N PHE A 101 4.20 -1.78 1.02
CA PHE A 101 3.44 -2.25 2.18
C PHE A 101 3.95 -1.55 3.44
N TYR A 102 3.09 -0.83 4.14
CA TYR A 102 3.43 -0.23 5.43
C TYR A 102 2.95 -1.16 6.54
N VAL A 103 3.85 -1.62 7.40
CA VAL A 103 3.53 -2.51 8.53
C VAL A 103 3.97 -1.89 9.85
N SER A 104 3.08 -1.86 10.84
CA SER A 104 3.36 -1.33 12.17
C SER A 104 2.36 -1.83 13.22
N ASN A 105 2.54 -1.40 14.47
CA ASN A 105 1.49 -1.41 15.48
C ASN A 105 0.51 -0.24 15.27
N ILE A 106 -0.79 -0.48 15.48
CA ILE A 106 -1.86 0.51 15.35
C ILE A 106 -1.67 1.73 16.27
N LYS A 107 -1.07 1.54 17.45
CA LYS A 107 -0.80 2.64 18.41
C LYS A 107 0.17 3.68 17.86
N ASN A 108 1.02 3.29 16.91
CA ASN A 108 1.95 4.21 16.26
C ASN A 108 1.27 5.03 15.15
N MET A 109 0.04 4.69 14.75
CA MET A 109 -0.65 5.28 13.60
C MET A 109 -1.50 6.50 13.92
N THR A 110 -1.31 7.10 15.10
CA THR A 110 -2.05 8.31 15.53
C THR A 110 -1.84 9.48 14.59
N PHE A 111 -0.70 9.55 13.88
CA PHE A 111 -0.44 10.59 12.88
C PHE A 111 -1.46 10.59 11.73
N LEU A 112 -2.04 9.42 11.38
CA LEU A 112 -3.05 9.31 10.33
C LEU A 112 -4.31 10.12 10.64
N GLN A 113 -4.58 10.43 11.91
CA GLN A 113 -5.70 11.27 12.33
C GLN A 113 -5.62 12.69 11.78
N LYS A 114 -4.40 13.18 11.52
CA LYS A 114 -4.14 14.54 11.04
C LYS A 114 -4.08 14.65 9.52
N LEU A 115 -4.11 13.52 8.81
CA LEU A 115 -3.98 13.53 7.35
C LEU A 115 -5.32 13.84 6.68
N GLU A 116 -5.24 14.45 5.51
CA GLU A 116 -6.40 14.79 4.69
C GLU A 116 -6.68 13.70 3.66
N GLN A 117 -7.92 13.65 3.16
CA GLN A 117 -8.27 12.79 2.05
C GLN A 117 -7.51 13.23 0.78
N CYS A 118 -6.93 12.26 0.09
CA CYS A 118 -6.22 12.47 -1.16
C CYS A 118 -7.13 13.00 -2.25
N LYS A 119 -6.67 14.08 -2.91
CA LYS A 119 -7.33 14.69 -4.07
C LYS A 119 -6.63 14.36 -5.39
N ASN A 120 -5.60 13.51 -5.36
CA ASN A 120 -4.83 13.12 -6.54
C ASN A 120 -5.68 12.23 -7.48
N LYS A 121 -5.99 12.75 -8.67
CA LYS A 121 -6.85 12.09 -9.65
C LYS A 121 -6.27 10.77 -10.17
N ILE A 122 -4.95 10.69 -10.34
CA ILE A 122 -4.28 9.50 -10.90
C ILE A 122 -4.48 8.32 -9.95
N ILE A 123 -4.24 8.53 -8.65
CA ILE A 123 -4.46 7.48 -7.64
C ILE A 123 -5.93 7.08 -7.58
N ASN A 124 -6.84 8.07 -7.52
CA ASN A 124 -8.27 7.80 -7.46
C ASN A 124 -8.76 7.01 -8.68
N ASN A 125 -8.26 7.32 -9.88
CA ASN A 125 -8.61 6.60 -11.11
C ASN A 125 -8.18 5.13 -11.07
N ILE A 126 -6.99 4.81 -10.52
CA ILE A 126 -6.54 3.43 -10.35
C ILE A 126 -7.54 2.63 -9.51
N PHE A 127 -7.99 3.18 -8.36
CA PHE A 127 -8.90 2.46 -7.47
C PHE A 127 -10.35 2.42 -7.94
N ILE A 128 -10.75 3.37 -8.79
CA ILE A 128 -12.02 3.31 -9.53
C ILE A 128 -11.97 2.17 -10.55
N GLU A 129 -10.88 2.07 -11.31
CA GLU A 129 -10.70 1.02 -12.34
C GLU A 129 -10.65 -0.39 -11.72
N LEU A 130 -10.11 -0.52 -10.52
CA LEU A 130 -10.05 -1.78 -9.78
C LEU A 130 -11.35 -2.11 -9.00
N ASP A 131 -12.38 -1.26 -9.07
CA ASP A 131 -13.66 -1.40 -8.36
C ASP A 131 -13.53 -1.65 -6.84
N VAL A 132 -12.54 -1.01 -6.21
CA VAL A 132 -12.22 -1.18 -4.77
C VAL A 132 -12.38 0.08 -3.94
N PHE A 133 -12.73 1.20 -4.57
CA PHE A 133 -12.85 2.52 -3.94
C PHE A 133 -13.83 2.57 -2.76
N LYS A 134 -14.79 1.63 -2.67
CA LYS A 134 -15.82 1.59 -1.61
C LYS A 134 -15.36 0.99 -0.28
N SER A 135 -14.09 0.57 -0.18
CA SER A 135 -13.58 -0.14 1.02
C SER A 135 -12.26 0.40 1.54
N ILE A 136 -11.77 1.48 0.94
CA ILE A 136 -10.48 2.08 1.21
C ILE A 136 -10.60 3.60 1.28
N SER A 137 -9.82 4.17 2.18
CA SER A 137 -9.56 5.60 2.28
C SER A 137 -8.13 5.87 1.83
N ILE A 138 -7.93 6.93 1.06
CA ILE A 138 -6.61 7.34 0.58
C ILE A 138 -6.29 8.64 1.29
N LEU A 139 -5.29 8.62 2.17
CA LEU A 139 -4.86 9.77 2.95
C LEU A 139 -3.55 10.34 2.38
N GLU A 140 -3.40 11.65 2.39
CA GLU A 140 -2.19 12.34 1.91
C GLU A 140 -1.44 13.01 3.06
N SER A 141 -0.12 12.82 3.07
CA SER A 141 0.83 13.59 3.86
C SER A 141 1.77 14.32 2.92
N THR A 142 2.07 15.57 3.23
CA THR A 142 2.87 16.41 2.33
C THR A 142 3.85 17.25 3.15
N TRP A 143 5.10 17.28 2.73
CA TRP A 143 6.16 18.06 3.39
C TRP A 143 7.15 18.60 2.36
N PHE A 144 7.92 19.60 2.75
CA PHE A 144 9.02 20.10 1.92
C PHE A 144 10.32 19.44 2.39
N ASP A 145 11.02 18.79 1.47
CA ASP A 145 12.35 18.22 1.72
C ASP A 145 13.41 19.22 1.28
N ASN A 146 14.12 19.76 2.27
CA ASN A 146 15.20 20.73 2.06
C ASN A 146 16.40 20.13 1.32
N ASN A 147 16.68 18.83 1.48
CA ASN A 147 17.82 18.18 0.82
C ASN A 147 17.58 18.03 -0.68
N CYS A 148 16.34 17.73 -1.05
CA CYS A 148 15.92 17.59 -2.44
C CYS A 148 15.37 18.90 -3.03
N ASN A 149 15.26 19.97 -2.21
CA ASN A 149 14.64 21.24 -2.52
C ASN A 149 13.28 21.10 -3.25
N ARG A 150 12.44 20.18 -2.78
CA ARG A 150 11.16 19.85 -3.42
C ARG A 150 10.09 19.47 -2.42
N LYS A 151 8.84 19.71 -2.82
CA LYS A 151 7.66 19.23 -2.09
C LYS A 151 7.46 17.75 -2.36
N LEU A 152 7.39 16.94 -1.31
CA LEU A 152 7.13 15.52 -1.36
C LEU A 152 5.73 15.25 -0.84
N SER A 153 5.05 14.28 -1.46
CA SER A 153 3.80 13.72 -0.97
C SER A 153 3.96 12.23 -0.72
N ARG A 154 3.27 11.75 0.31
CA ARG A 154 3.09 10.32 0.59
C ARG A 154 1.62 10.03 0.73
N TYR A 155 1.21 8.94 0.10
CA TYR A 155 -0.18 8.49 0.12
C TYR A 155 -0.29 7.20 0.91
N TYR A 156 -1.32 7.11 1.75
CA TYR A 156 -1.64 5.95 2.56
C TYR A 156 -2.99 5.40 2.12
N ILE A 157 -3.02 4.19 1.58
CA ILE A 157 -4.24 3.50 1.17
C ILE A 157 -4.63 2.53 2.27
N VAL A 158 -5.58 2.96 3.09
CA VAL A 158 -5.96 2.30 4.34
C VAL A 158 -7.37 1.75 4.19
N SER A 159 -7.61 0.52 4.64
CA SER A 159 -8.96 -0.03 4.67
C SER A 159 -9.84 0.77 5.63
N ASP A 160 -11.11 0.99 5.26
CA ASP A 160 -12.06 1.75 6.07
C ASP A 160 -12.26 1.17 7.47
N GLU A 161 -12.15 -0.15 7.63
CA GLU A 161 -12.15 -0.81 8.94
C GLU A 161 -11.05 -0.26 9.86
N MET A 162 -9.83 -0.10 9.35
CA MET A 162 -8.72 0.44 10.13
C MET A 162 -8.88 1.94 10.35
N ILE A 163 -9.40 2.67 9.37
CA ILE A 163 -9.74 4.07 9.56
C ILE A 163 -10.74 4.24 10.68
N ARG A 164 -11.80 3.42 10.78
CA ARG A 164 -12.74 3.51 11.91
C ARG A 164 -12.07 3.26 13.26
N LYS A 165 -11.08 2.36 13.33
CA LYS A 165 -10.30 2.12 14.56
C LYS A 165 -9.43 3.33 14.96
N ILE A 166 -8.90 4.06 13.98
CA ILE A 166 -7.97 5.18 14.21
C ILE A 166 -8.70 6.53 14.28
N ARG A 167 -9.78 6.69 13.51
CA ARG A 167 -10.59 7.90 13.28
C ARG A 167 -12.08 7.52 13.16
N PRO A 168 -12.79 7.29 14.27
CA PRO A 168 -14.18 6.81 14.25
C PRO A 168 -15.14 7.66 13.41
N ASN A 169 -14.97 8.99 13.42
CA ASN A 169 -15.89 9.94 12.77
C ASN A 169 -15.43 10.41 11.38
N PHE A 170 -14.44 9.76 10.75
CA PHE A 170 -13.88 10.24 9.48
C PHE A 170 -14.71 9.86 8.24
N LEU A 171 -15.53 8.81 8.36
CA LEU A 171 -16.31 8.24 7.26
C LEU A 171 -17.82 8.51 7.39
N GLU A 172 -18.21 9.33 8.35
CA GLU A 172 -19.58 9.83 8.55
C GLU A 172 -19.82 11.06 7.66
#